data_AF-A0A2D9XYA2-F1
#
_entry.id   AF-A0A2D9XYA2-F1
#
_cell.length_a   1.000
_cell.length_b   1.000
_cell.length_c   1.000
_cell.angle_alpha   90.00
_cell.angle_beta   90.00
_cell.angle_gamma   90.00
#
_symmetry.space_group_name_H-M   'P 1'
#
loop_
_entity.id
_entity.type
_entity.pdbx_description
1 polymer ?
#
loop_
_entity_poly.entity_id
_entity_poly.type
_entity_poly.pdbx_seq_one_letter_code
_entity_poly.pdbx_strand_id
1 'polypeptide(L)' 'LEQEKFNEAYTVFEELRNWQSIYKYRAAWFQALGLLKQKRFEESKKVLLQIPEEAEDYKKAQELLSKL' A
#
# COMPACT_ATOMS: atom_id res chain seq x y z
N LEU A 1 -7.75 -7.58 35.50
CA LEU A 1 -6.48 -8.11 34.96
C LEU A 1 -6.62 -8.78 33.59
N GLU A 2 -7.70 -9.52 33.29
CA GLU A 2 -7.90 -10.09 31.93
C GLU A 2 -8.20 -9.02 30.87
N GLN A 3 -9.03 -8.02 31.18
CA GLN A 3 -9.45 -6.97 30.24
C GLN A 3 -8.31 -6.07 29.72
N GLU A 4 -7.27 -5.82 30.51
CA GLU A 4 -6.11 -5.00 30.09
C GLU A 4 -5.24 -5.73 29.05
N LYS A 5 -5.08 -7.05 29.20
CA LYS A 5 -4.32 -7.89 28.25
C LYS A 5 -4.98 -7.99 26.87
N PHE A 6 -6.31 -7.87 26.80
CA PHE A 6 -7.04 -7.85 25.53
C PHE A 6 -6.78 -6.55 24.74
N ASN A 7 -6.65 -5.41 25.42
CA ASN A 7 -6.37 -4.12 24.77
C ASN A 7 -4.94 -4.05 24.22
N GLU A 8 -3.97 -4.62 24.94
CA GLU A 8 -2.58 -4.74 24.47
C GLU A 8 -2.49 -5.66 23.25
N ALA A 9 -3.12 -6.83 23.30
CA ALA A 9 -3.16 -7.75 22.17
C ALA A 9 -3.80 -7.11 20.93
N TYR A 10 -4.92 -6.39 21.10
CA TYR A 10 -5.59 -5.69 20.01
C TYR A 10 -4.70 -4.64 19.37
N THR A 11 -3.97 -3.85 20.17
CA THR A 11 -3.03 -2.84 19.68
C THR A 11 -1.90 -3.48 18.87
N VAL A 12 -1.29 -4.55 19.37
CA VAL A 12 -0.24 -5.30 18.66
C VAL A 12 -0.76 -5.91 17.36
N PHE A 13 -1.98 -6.46 17.35
CA PHE A 13 -2.60 -6.99 16.14
C PHE A 13 -2.89 -5.90 15.11
N GLU A 14 -3.37 -4.74 15.53
CA GLU A 14 -3.60 -3.58 14.66
C GLU A 14 -2.30 -3.04 14.08
N GLU A 15 -1.23 -2.96 14.87
CA GLU A 15 0.10 -2.60 14.38
C GLU A 15 0.60 -3.61 13.34
N LEU A 16 0.54 -4.92 13.64
CA LEU A 16 0.93 -5.97 12.70
C LEU A 16 0.12 -5.92 11.40
N ARG A 17 -1.20 -5.72 11.50
CA ARG A 17 -2.11 -5.57 10.36
C ARG A 17 -1.74 -4.37 9.52
N ASN A 18 -1.46 -3.23 10.16
CA ASN A 18 -1.03 -2.01 9.49
C ASN A 18 0.33 -2.19 8.83
N TRP A 19 1.30 -2.83 9.49
CA TRP A 19 2.60 -3.20 8.91
C TRP A 19 2.43 -4.05 7.65
N GLN A 20 1.62 -5.11 7.71
CA GLN A 20 1.33 -5.96 6.55
C GLN A 20 0.65 -5.18 5.43
N SER A 21 -0.28 -4.29 5.77
CA SER A 21 -0.99 -3.47 4.80
C SER A 21 -0.08 -2.45 4.12
N ILE A 22 0.76 -1.75 4.88
CA ILE A 22 1.75 -0.78 4.37
C ILE A 22 2.73 -1.49 3.43
N TYR A 23 3.27 -2.64 3.82
CA TYR A 23 4.17 -3.42 2.96
C TYR A 23 3.46 -3.93 1.70
N LYS A 24 2.21 -4.37 1.80
CA LYS A 24 1.40 -4.79 0.65
C LYS A 24 1.25 -3.67 -0.37
N TYR A 25 0.91 -2.46 0.06
CA TYR A 25 0.76 -1.33 -0.86
C TYR A 25 2.09 -0.83 -1.41
N ARG A 26 3.16 -0.91 -0.61
CA ARG A 26 4.53 -0.64 -1.08
C ARG A 26 4.98 -1.62 -2.16
N ALA A 27 4.62 -2.90 -2.06
CA ALA A 27 4.87 -3.89 -3.11
C ALA A 27 4.12 -3.54 -4.41
N ALA A 28 2.86 -3.13 -4.32
CA ALA A 28 2.07 -2.66 -5.47
C ALA A 28 2.72 -1.43 -6.14
N TRP A 29 3.19 -0.46 -5.36
CA TRP A 29 3.93 0.69 -5.87
C TRP A 29 5.18 0.29 -6.66
N PHE A 30 6.03 -0.59 -6.12
CA PHE A 30 7.21 -1.06 -6.83
C PHE A 30 6.88 -1.87 -8.09
N GLN A 31 5.81 -2.67 -8.05
CA GLN A 31 5.32 -3.38 -9.24
C GLN A 31 4.91 -2.41 -10.34
N ALA A 32 4.17 -1.35 -10.02
CA ALA A 32 3.79 -0.32 -10.98
C ALA A 32 5.01 0.36 -11.63
N LEU A 33 6.04 0.69 -10.84
CA LEU A 33 7.29 1.25 -11.34
C LEU A 33 8.05 0.27 -12.24
N GLY A 34 8.04 -1.03 -11.91
CA GLY A 34 8.63 -2.07 -12.75
C GLY A 34 7.92 -2.21 -14.10
N LEU A 35 6.59 -2.12 -14.12
CA LEU A 35 5.79 -2.12 -15.34
C LEU A 35 6.05 -0.86 -16.18
N LEU A 36 6.17 0.29 -15.53
CA LEU A 36 6.52 1.56 -16.18
C LEU A 36 7.87 1.47 -16.92
N LYS A 37 8.90 0.93 -16.25
CA LYS A 37 10.23 0.73 -16.85
C LYS A 37 10.20 -0.20 -18.07
N GLN A 38 9.28 -1.15 -18.09
CA GLN A 38 9.04 -2.06 -19.21
C GLN A 38 8.11 -1.47 -20.29
N LYS A 39 7.73 -0.19 -20.18
CA LYS A 39 6.76 0.48 -21.08
C LYS A 39 5.37 -0.16 -21.09
N ARG A 40 5.01 -0.90 -20.04
CA ARG A 40 3.69 -1.54 -19.86
C ARG A 40 2.74 -0.58 -19.15
N PHE A 41 2.40 0.52 -19.83
CA PHE A 41 1.69 1.67 -19.22
C PHE A 41 0.30 1.31 -18.69
N GLU A 42 -0.51 0.58 -19.46
CA GLU A 42 -1.86 0.17 -19.04
C GLU A 42 -1.85 -0.72 -17.79
N GLU A 43 -0.86 -1.59 -17.68
CA GLU A 43 -0.73 -2.48 -16.53
C GLU A 43 -0.20 -1.73 -15.31
N SER A 44 0.73 -0.79 -15.52
CA SER A 44 1.19 0.14 -14.48
C SER A 44 0.00 0.93 -13.92
N LYS A 45 -0.84 1.51 -14.80
CA LYS A 45 -2.05 2.25 -14.44
C LYS A 45 -3.03 1.41 -13.61
N LYS A 46 -3.29 0.16 -14.02
CA LYS A 46 -4.14 -0.77 -13.28
C LYS A 46 -3.63 -1.08 -11.87
N VAL A 47 -2.31 -1.18 -11.68
CA VAL A 47 -1.72 -1.42 -10.36
C VAL A 47 -1.76 -0.16 -9.50
N LEU A 48 -1.48 1.02 -10.08
CA LEU A 48 -1.52 2.29 -9.35
C LEU A 48 -2.93 2.62 -8.81
N LEU A 49 -3.98 2.30 -9.56
CA LEU A 49 -5.37 2.48 -9.14
C LEU A 49 -5.78 1.58 -7.95
N GLN A 50 -5.01 0.55 -7.63
CA GLN A 50 -5.27 -0.35 -6.50
C GLN A 50 -4.59 0.09 -5.20
N ILE A 51 -3.73 1.12 -5.25
CA ILE A 51 -3.10 1.68 -4.06
C ILE A 51 -4.12 2.58 -3.37
N PRO A 52 -4.56 2.25 -2.14
CA PRO A 52 -5.59 3.03 -1.44
C PRO A 52 -5.00 4.28 -0.79
N GLU A 53 -5.87 5.20 -0.36
CA GLU A 53 -5.48 6.51 0.16
C GLU A 53 -4.62 6.44 1.43
N GLU A 54 -4.81 5.40 2.24
CA GLU A 54 -4.06 5.16 3.48
C GLU A 54 -2.63 4.66 3.23
N ALA A 55 -2.29 4.30 1.98
CA ALA A 55 -0.95 3.88 1.63
C ALA A 55 0.04 5.05 1.64
N GLU A 56 1.23 4.82 2.20
CA GLU A 56 2.34 5.80 2.25
C GLU A 56 2.66 6.40 0.87
N ASP A 57 2.58 5.58 -0.19
CA ASP A 57 2.91 5.96 -1.56
C ASP A 57 1.70 6.44 -2.39
N TYR A 58 0.50 6.57 -1.80
CA TYR A 58 -0.72 6.95 -2.54
C TYR A 58 -0.57 8.25 -3.34
N LYS A 59 -0.04 9.31 -2.71
CA LYS A 59 0.15 10.60 -3.39
C LYS A 59 1.06 10.48 -4.61
N LYS A 60 2.15 9.70 -4.49
CA LYS A 60 3.07 9.43 -5.60
C LYS A 60 2.39 8.61 -6.69
N ALA A 61 1.51 7.68 -6.32
CA ALA A 61 0.73 6.89 -7.26
C ALA A 61 -0.23 7.76 -8.08
N GLN A 62 -0.94 8.70 -7.45
CA GLN A 62 -1.82 9.65 -8.13
C GLN A 62 -1.06 10.62 -9.04
N GLU A 63 0.10 11.12 -8.58
CA GLU A 63 0.99 11.94 -9.41
C GLU A 63 1.55 11.21 -10.63
N LEU A 64 1.83 9.90 -10.50
CA LEU A 64 2.27 9.10 -11.63
C LEU A 64 1.11 8.83 -12.60
N LEU A 65 -0.08 8.53 -12.08
CA LEU A 65 -1.30 8.34 -12.87
C LEU A 65 -1.66 9.56 -13.72
N SER A 66 -1.42 10.78 -13.25
CA SER A 66 -1.71 12.00 -14.01
C SER A 66 -0.72 12.28 -15.15
N LYS A 67 0.44 11.64 -15.13
CA LYS A 67 1.49 11.76 -16.16
C LYS A 67 1.45 10.65 -17.21
N LEU A 68 0.67 9.60 -16.96
CA LEU A 68 0.46 8.43 -17.82
C LEU A 68 -0.77 8.59 -18.72
#